data_AF-A0AAU5NLE2-F1
#
_entry.id   AF-A0AAU5NLE2-F1
#
_cell.length_a   1.000
_cell.length_b   1.000
_cell.length_c   1.000
_cell.angle_alpha   90.00
_cell.angle_beta   90.00
_cell.angle_gamma   90.00
#
_symmetry.space_group_name_H-M   'P 1'
#
loop_
_entity.id
_entity.type
_entity.pdbx_description
1 polymer ?
#
loop_
_entity_poly.entity_id
_entity_poly.type
_entity_poly.pdbx_seq_one_letter_code
_entity_poly.pdbx_strand_id
1 'polypeptide(L)'
;MASRASSDVPAPGAAVAVPALPGLGTTWHERGARYWARRAWTAVLLLSVLAFVCYLTLRLYLGVPRSDLPATARTVWDGAQAAASVVAVGWGWRKQRRDHRAKLLDPPTPRQTENARRGETSRATGLARAAVIPLLIAAPVLPAIVAWGVGWCVAMLTVREYPGEAGARRWLQTKTIGT
;
A
#
# COMPACT_ATOMS: atom_id res chain seq x y z
N MET A 1 3.96 39.53 -28.73
CA MET A 1 5.32 39.81 -28.20
C MET A 1 5.23 40.02 -26.70
N ALA A 2 5.81 39.12 -25.90
CA ALA A 2 6.41 39.33 -24.58
C ALA A 2 6.67 37.94 -23.96
N SER A 3 7.95 37.61 -23.79
CA SER A 3 8.53 36.31 -23.48
C SER A 3 8.12 35.76 -22.11
N ARG A 4 7.72 34.47 -22.06
CA ARG A 4 7.84 33.61 -20.88
C ARG A 4 8.90 32.54 -21.15
N ALA A 5 10.14 32.97 -21.17
CA ALA A 5 11.31 32.11 -21.06
C ALA A 5 12.33 32.83 -20.17
N SER A 6 12.96 32.08 -19.28
CA SER A 6 14.02 32.51 -18.35
C SER A 6 13.55 33.06 -17.00
N SER A 7 13.49 32.18 -15.99
CA SER A 7 14.27 32.31 -14.75
C SER A 7 13.88 31.22 -13.74
N ASP A 8 14.30 29.99 -14.02
CA ASP A 8 14.50 28.96 -12.98
C ASP A 8 15.79 28.22 -13.34
N VAL A 9 16.87 28.99 -13.53
CA VAL A 9 18.22 28.43 -13.46
C VAL A 9 18.63 28.54 -12.00
N PRO A 10 18.75 27.42 -11.26
CA PRO A 10 19.21 27.47 -9.88
C PRO A 10 20.60 28.10 -9.85
N ALA A 11 20.80 29.06 -8.94
CA ALA A 11 22.11 29.66 -8.73
C ALA A 11 23.17 28.56 -8.45
N PRO A 12 24.37 28.65 -9.03
CA PRO A 12 25.46 27.72 -8.71
C PRO A 12 25.77 27.85 -7.22
N GLY A 13 25.50 26.80 -6.44
CA GLY A 13 25.66 26.79 -4.98
C GLY A 13 24.37 26.83 -4.17
N ALA A 14 23.19 26.89 -4.81
CA ALA A 14 21.93 26.67 -4.10
C ALA A 14 21.88 25.23 -3.59
N ALA A 15 21.86 25.04 -2.27
CA ALA A 15 21.77 23.74 -1.63
C ALA A 15 20.61 22.94 -2.24
N VAL A 16 20.89 21.72 -2.71
CA VAL A 16 19.90 20.86 -3.38
C VAL A 16 18.71 20.66 -2.45
N ALA A 17 17.56 21.22 -2.82
CA ALA A 17 16.35 21.13 -2.00
C ALA A 17 15.91 19.68 -1.82
N VAL A 18 15.67 19.28 -0.56
CA VAL A 18 15.20 17.92 -0.23
C VAL A 18 13.78 17.72 -0.79
N PRO A 19 13.56 16.71 -1.65
CA PRO A 19 12.24 16.49 -2.23
C PRO A 19 11.24 16.05 -1.15
N ALA A 20 10.06 16.67 -1.17
CA ALA A 20 8.96 16.27 -0.29
C ALA A 20 8.31 14.98 -0.82
N LEU A 21 8.22 13.95 0.02
CA LEU A 21 7.54 12.71 -0.34
C LEU A 21 6.07 12.77 0.08
N PRO A 22 5.14 12.22 -0.73
CA PRO A 22 3.73 12.22 -0.38
C PRO A 22 3.46 11.50 0.95
N GLY A 23 2.80 12.19 1.91
CA GLY A 23 2.49 11.67 3.25
C GLY A 23 3.62 11.82 4.28
N LEU A 24 4.87 11.90 3.84
CA LEU A 24 6.06 12.06 4.70
C LEU A 24 6.61 13.49 4.72
N GLY A 25 6.35 14.30 3.69
CA GLY A 25 6.94 15.64 3.54
C GLY A 25 8.46 15.53 3.38
N THR A 26 9.24 16.40 4.02
CA THR A 26 10.72 16.33 4.06
C THR A 26 11.25 15.49 5.24
N THR A 27 10.37 15.01 6.13
CA THR A 27 10.75 14.34 7.38
C THR A 27 11.44 12.99 7.20
N TRP A 28 11.39 12.41 6.00
CA TRP A 28 12.10 11.18 5.64
C TRP A 28 13.62 11.35 5.63
N HIS A 29 14.12 12.57 5.41
CA HIS A 29 15.56 12.86 5.38
C HIS A 29 16.18 12.73 6.78
N GLU A 30 15.51 13.26 7.79
CA GLU A 30 16.01 13.28 9.18
C GLU A 30 15.78 11.97 9.94
N ARG A 31 14.85 11.12 9.48
CA ARG A 31 14.44 9.85 10.15
C ARG A 31 14.19 9.99 11.68
N GLY A 32 13.82 11.18 12.14
CA GLY A 32 13.61 11.50 13.56
C GLY A 32 12.31 10.97 14.15
N ALA A 33 12.01 11.29 15.41
CA ALA A 33 10.84 10.79 16.13
C ALA A 33 9.50 11.06 15.41
N ARG A 34 9.36 12.22 14.75
CA ARG A 34 8.16 12.58 13.96
C ARG A 34 7.94 11.66 12.75
N TYR A 35 9.00 11.21 12.10
CA TYR A 35 8.92 10.24 11.00
C TYR A 35 8.37 8.91 11.50
N TRP A 36 8.94 8.39 12.60
CA TRP A 36 8.50 7.15 13.21
C TRP A 36 7.08 7.23 13.76
N ALA A 37 6.69 8.36 14.36
CA ALA A 37 5.33 8.58 14.84
C ALA A 37 4.30 8.56 13.70
N ARG A 38 4.56 9.23 12.57
CA ARG A 38 3.66 9.19 11.39
C ARG A 38 3.56 7.79 10.80
N ARG A 39 4.68 7.07 10.77
CA ARG A 39 4.73 5.70 10.28
C ARG A 39 3.94 4.75 11.17
N ALA A 40 4.10 4.86 12.49
CA ALA A 40 3.35 4.11 13.48
C ALA A 40 1.84 4.43 13.39
N TRP A 41 1.47 5.70 13.31
CA TRP A 41 0.07 6.11 13.14
C TRP A 41 -0.56 5.54 11.88
N THR A 42 0.14 5.58 10.75
CA THR A 42 -0.33 5.01 9.49
C THR A 42 -0.49 3.50 9.60
N ALA A 43 0.44 2.81 10.28
CA ALA A 43 0.34 1.39 10.56
C ALA A 43 -0.88 1.06 11.42
N VAL A 44 -1.10 1.79 12.52
CA VAL A 44 -2.25 1.61 13.41
C VAL A 44 -3.56 1.82 12.67
N LEU A 45 -3.68 2.89 11.88
CA LEU A 45 -4.87 3.17 11.08
C LEU A 45 -5.14 2.05 10.07
N LEU A 46 -4.11 1.60 9.35
CA LEU A 46 -4.24 0.51 8.38
C LEU A 46 -4.65 -0.81 9.06
N LEU A 47 -4.02 -1.16 10.19
CA LEU A 47 -4.37 -2.35 10.96
C LEU A 47 -5.79 -2.27 11.51
N SER A 48 -6.24 -1.10 11.94
CA SER A 48 -7.61 -0.88 12.43
C SER A 48 -8.63 -1.09 11.31
N VAL A 49 -8.39 -0.51 10.13
CA VAL A 49 -9.23 -0.72 8.94
C VAL A 49 -9.24 -2.20 8.53
N LEU A 50 -8.08 -2.86 8.54
CA LEU A 50 -7.94 -4.26 8.19
C LEU A 50 -8.70 -5.16 9.18
N ALA A 51 -8.59 -4.91 10.48
CA ALA A 51 -9.33 -5.62 11.52
C ALA A 51 -10.83 -5.45 11.34
N PHE A 52 -11.30 -4.24 11.02
CA PHE A 52 -12.71 -3.97 10.73
C PHE A 52 -13.20 -4.72 9.49
N VAL A 53 -12.41 -4.76 8.41
CA VAL A 53 -12.75 -5.54 7.19
C VAL A 53 -12.78 -7.03 7.48
N CYS A 54 -11.81 -7.57 8.24
CA CYS A 54 -11.82 -8.96 8.68
C CYS A 54 -13.08 -9.28 9.50
N TYR A 55 -13.46 -8.41 10.42
CA TYR A 55 -14.67 -8.55 11.22
C TYR A 55 -15.93 -8.59 10.33
N LEU A 56 -16.10 -7.63 9.41
CA LEU A 56 -17.23 -7.63 8.48
C LEU A 56 -17.28 -8.90 7.63
N THR A 57 -16.13 -9.35 7.14
CA THR A 57 -16.01 -10.56 6.32
C THR A 57 -16.41 -11.81 7.10
N LEU A 58 -15.95 -11.94 8.34
CA LEU A 58 -16.36 -13.02 9.24
C LEU A 58 -17.87 -12.97 9.51
N ARG A 59 -18.44 -11.79 9.76
CA ARG A 59 -19.88 -11.62 10.00
C ARG A 59 -20.72 -12.00 8.77
N LEU A 60 -20.27 -11.63 7.58
CA LEU A 60 -20.93 -12.00 6.32
C LEU A 60 -20.82 -13.51 6.05
N TYR A 61 -19.64 -14.09 6.26
CA TYR A 61 -19.39 -15.52 6.07
C TYR A 61 -20.18 -16.41 7.04
N LEU A 62 -20.29 -15.99 8.31
CA LEU A 62 -21.06 -16.69 9.34
C LEU A 62 -22.58 -16.50 9.21
N GLY A 63 -23.02 -15.63 8.30
CA GLY A 63 -24.44 -15.36 8.04
C GLY A 63 -25.15 -16.42 7.20
N VAL A 64 -26.22 -15.99 6.52
CA VAL A 64 -27.24 -16.82 5.85
C VAL A 64 -26.70 -17.99 4.97
N PRO A 65 -25.62 -17.86 4.18
CA PRO A 65 -25.18 -18.96 3.32
C PRO A 65 -24.67 -20.20 4.07
N ARG A 66 -24.21 -20.03 5.33
CA ARG A 66 -23.64 -21.10 6.15
C ARG A 66 -24.71 -21.90 6.90
N SER A 67 -25.82 -21.24 7.28
CA SER A 67 -26.90 -21.87 8.04
C SER A 67 -27.64 -22.93 7.22
N ASP A 68 -27.66 -22.77 5.90
CA ASP A 68 -28.44 -23.63 4.98
C ASP A 68 -27.68 -24.89 4.56
N LEU A 69 -26.39 -25.01 4.91
CA LEU A 69 -25.55 -26.17 4.60
C LEU A 69 -25.69 -27.30 5.65
N PRO A 70 -25.76 -28.57 5.22
CA PRO A 70 -25.64 -29.74 6.10
C PRO A 70 -24.34 -29.72 6.91
N ALA A 71 -24.35 -30.27 8.13
CA ALA A 71 -23.20 -30.20 9.05
C ALA A 71 -21.87 -30.72 8.46
N THR A 72 -21.92 -31.80 7.69
CA THR A 72 -20.75 -32.38 7.01
C THR A 72 -20.22 -31.47 5.90
N ALA A 73 -21.12 -30.92 5.07
CA ALA A 73 -20.75 -29.99 4.00
C ALA A 73 -20.16 -28.69 4.57
N ARG A 74 -20.71 -28.20 5.68
CA ARG A 74 -20.18 -27.04 6.41
C ARG A 74 -18.75 -27.27 6.88
N THR A 75 -18.46 -28.42 7.48
CA THR A 75 -17.11 -28.74 7.98
C THR A 75 -16.08 -28.78 6.86
N VAL A 76 -16.42 -29.42 5.73
CA VAL A 76 -15.55 -29.47 4.54
C VAL A 76 -15.33 -28.07 3.95
N TRP A 77 -16.41 -27.29 3.83
CA TRP A 77 -16.36 -25.92 3.33
C TRP A 77 -15.48 -25.01 4.19
N ASP A 78 -15.58 -25.13 5.52
CA ASP A 78 -14.77 -24.36 6.46
C ASP A 78 -13.30 -24.72 6.36
N GLY A 79 -12.99 -26.02 6.27
CA GLY A 79 -11.62 -26.50 6.09
C GLY A 79 -11.02 -25.95 4.79
N ALA A 80 -11.78 -25.98 3.69
CA ALA A 80 -11.35 -25.43 2.41
C ALA A 80 -11.10 -23.92 2.49
N GLN A 81 -11.99 -23.16 3.16
CA GLN A 81 -11.86 -21.72 3.33
C GLN A 81 -10.67 -21.34 4.23
N ALA A 82 -10.45 -22.09 5.30
CA ALA A 82 -9.29 -21.92 6.18
C ALA A 82 -7.98 -22.16 5.41
N ALA A 83 -7.89 -23.27 4.67
CA ALA A 83 -6.74 -23.57 3.84
C ALA A 83 -6.49 -22.50 2.77
N ALA A 84 -7.55 -22.09 2.05
CA ALA A 84 -7.47 -21.03 1.04
C ALA A 84 -6.99 -19.70 1.65
N SER A 85 -7.49 -19.35 2.84
CA SER A 85 -7.09 -18.12 3.54
C SER A 85 -5.62 -18.15 3.95
N VAL A 86 -5.11 -19.28 4.47
CA VAL A 86 -3.69 -19.43 4.82
C VAL A 86 -2.80 -19.29 3.59
N VAL A 87 -3.15 -19.95 2.49
CA VAL A 87 -2.44 -19.83 1.21
C VAL A 87 -2.47 -18.38 0.72
N ALA A 88 -3.62 -17.72 0.82
CA ALA A 88 -3.80 -16.33 0.42
C ALA A 88 -2.92 -15.37 1.23
N VAL A 89 -2.83 -15.50 2.56
CA VAL A 89 -1.91 -14.71 3.40
C VAL A 89 -0.47 -14.89 2.92
N GLY A 90 -0.03 -16.15 2.77
CA GLY A 90 1.34 -16.45 2.32
C GLY A 90 1.64 -15.90 0.93
N TRP A 91 0.66 -15.96 0.02
CA TRP A 91 0.77 -15.39 -1.33
C TRP A 91 0.85 -13.86 -1.30
N GLY A 92 -0.02 -13.19 -0.53
CA GLY A 92 -0.01 -11.74 -0.36
C GLY A 92 1.31 -11.24 0.20
N TRP A 93 1.82 -11.92 1.22
CA TRP A 93 3.14 -11.65 1.77
C TRP A 93 4.25 -11.77 0.72
N ARG A 94 4.33 -12.92 0.04
CA ARG A 94 5.38 -13.20 -0.95
C ARG A 94 5.35 -12.19 -2.10
N LYS A 95 4.16 -11.89 -2.62
CA LYS A 95 4.01 -10.95 -3.73
C LYS A 95 4.41 -9.54 -3.30
N GLN A 96 4.00 -9.08 -2.11
CA GLN A 96 4.43 -7.78 -1.61
C GLN A 96 5.96 -7.70 -1.44
N ARG A 97 6.59 -8.74 -0.91
CA ARG A 97 8.05 -8.77 -0.72
C ARG A 97 8.81 -8.81 -2.05
N ARG A 98 8.28 -9.51 -3.05
CA ARG A 98 8.83 -9.54 -4.41
C ARG A 98 8.72 -8.17 -5.07
N ASP A 99 7.54 -7.57 -5.06
CA ASP A 99 7.29 -6.26 -5.67
C ASP A 99 8.09 -5.16 -4.97
N HIS A 100 8.19 -5.23 -3.64
CA HIS A 100 9.03 -4.35 -2.85
C HIS A 100 10.51 -4.48 -3.23
N ARG A 101 11.03 -5.72 -3.33
CA ARG A 101 12.41 -5.96 -3.76
C ARG A 101 12.67 -5.45 -5.17
N ALA A 102 11.74 -5.68 -6.10
CA ALA A 102 11.84 -5.19 -7.47
C ALA A 102 11.93 -3.65 -7.50
N LYS A 103 11.07 -2.96 -6.74
CA LYS A 103 11.09 -1.50 -6.60
C LYS A 103 12.30 -0.95 -5.86
N LEU A 104 13.06 -1.76 -5.11
CA LEU A 104 14.33 -1.31 -4.52
C LEU A 104 15.51 -1.44 -5.49
N LEU A 105 15.44 -2.38 -6.43
CA LEU A 105 16.45 -2.51 -7.49
C LEU A 105 16.39 -1.30 -8.41
N ASP A 106 15.18 -0.94 -8.87
CA ASP A 106 14.90 0.24 -9.67
C ASP A 106 13.93 1.19 -8.95
N PRO A 107 14.43 2.10 -8.10
CA PRO A 107 13.60 2.92 -7.25
C PRO A 107 12.97 4.07 -8.02
N PRO A 108 11.66 4.33 -7.79
CA PRO A 108 10.94 5.36 -8.52
C PRO A 108 11.46 6.75 -8.15
N THR A 109 11.52 7.63 -9.15
CA THR A 109 11.85 9.05 -8.94
C THR A 109 10.74 9.77 -8.13
N PRO A 110 11.04 10.90 -7.47
CA PRO A 110 10.05 11.68 -6.73
C PRO A 110 8.82 12.09 -7.58
N ARG A 111 9.02 12.47 -8.85
CA ARG A 111 7.92 12.80 -9.77
C ARG A 111 7.05 11.59 -10.11
N GLN A 112 7.65 10.40 -10.27
CA GLN A 112 6.89 9.17 -10.52
C GLN A 112 6.04 8.78 -9.31
N THR A 113 6.55 8.98 -8.09
CA THR A 113 5.78 8.71 -6.85
C THR A 113 4.62 9.68 -6.65
N GLU A 114 4.80 10.97 -6.99
CA GLU A 114 3.70 11.95 -6.97
C GLU A 114 2.61 11.62 -8.00
N ASN A 115 3.00 11.30 -9.24
CA ASN A 115 2.07 10.95 -10.31
C ASN A 115 1.31 9.66 -10.03
N ALA A 116 2.00 8.63 -9.51
CA ALA A 116 1.36 7.38 -9.11
C ALA A 116 0.27 7.61 -8.06
N ARG A 117 0.55 8.45 -7.05
CA ARG A 117 -0.44 8.75 -5.99
C ARG A 117 -1.64 9.54 -6.49
N ARG A 118 -1.44 10.51 -7.37
CA ARG A 118 -2.54 11.26 -8.00
C ARG A 118 -3.44 10.32 -8.83
N GLY A 119 -2.84 9.40 -9.58
CA GLY A 119 -3.56 8.39 -10.35
C GLY A 119 -4.30 7.36 -9.49
N GLU A 120 -3.73 6.94 -8.36
CA GLU A 120 -4.38 6.05 -7.41
C GLU A 120 -5.58 6.70 -6.73
N THR A 121 -5.50 7.98 -6.38
CA THR A 121 -6.59 8.68 -5.67
C THR A 121 -7.84 8.82 -6.54
N SER A 122 -7.66 9.13 -7.83
CA SER A 122 -8.78 9.23 -8.78
C SER A 122 -9.40 7.86 -9.09
N ARG A 123 -8.57 6.83 -9.29
CA ARG A 123 -9.03 5.47 -9.57
C ARG A 123 -9.69 4.80 -8.36
N ALA A 124 -9.16 4.99 -7.16
CA ALA A 124 -9.69 4.40 -5.93
C ALA A 124 -11.12 4.88 -5.63
N THR A 125 -11.40 6.17 -5.87
CA THR A 125 -12.74 6.74 -5.64
C THR A 125 -13.80 6.16 -6.59
N GLY A 126 -13.43 5.90 -7.85
CA GLY A 126 -14.31 5.25 -8.83
C GLY A 126 -14.52 3.75 -8.55
N LEU A 127 -13.45 3.04 -8.21
CA LEU A 127 -13.50 1.60 -7.89
C LEU A 127 -14.26 1.31 -6.59
N ALA A 128 -14.13 2.17 -5.57
CA ALA A 128 -14.84 1.99 -4.30
C ALA A 128 -16.37 1.99 -4.45
N ARG A 129 -16.92 2.75 -5.41
CA ARG A 129 -18.35 2.77 -5.71
C ARG A 129 -18.80 1.58 -6.55
N ALA A 130 -17.96 1.12 -7.48
CA ALA A 130 -18.28 -0.01 -8.36
C ALA A 130 -18.11 -1.39 -7.69
N ALA A 131 -17.32 -1.48 -6.61
CA ALA A 131 -17.00 -2.76 -5.98
C ALA A 131 -18.09 -3.32 -5.06
N VAL A 132 -19.08 -2.53 -4.64
CA VAL A 132 -20.08 -2.92 -3.63
C VAL A 132 -20.96 -4.09 -4.09
N ILE A 133 -21.41 -4.09 -5.35
CA ILE A 133 -22.29 -5.13 -5.90
C ILE A 133 -21.55 -6.48 -6.11
N PRO A 134 -20.36 -6.51 -6.73
CA PRO A 134 -19.56 -7.74 -6.83
C PRO A 134 -19.16 -8.33 -5.46
N LEU A 135 -18.93 -7.46 -4.46
CA LEU A 135 -18.55 -7.88 -3.11
C LEU A 135 -19.63 -8.75 -2.46
N LEU A 136 -20.91 -8.44 -2.69
CA LEU A 136 -22.04 -9.22 -2.15
C LEU A 136 -22.19 -10.58 -2.86
N ILE A 137 -21.89 -10.65 -4.16
CA ILE A 137 -21.93 -11.89 -4.94
C ILE A 137 -20.75 -12.80 -4.58
N ALA A 138 -19.60 -12.22 -4.25
CA ALA A 138 -18.37 -12.93 -3.88
C ALA A 138 -18.29 -13.32 -2.40
N ALA A 139 -19.38 -13.24 -1.62
CA ALA A 139 -19.44 -13.65 -0.21
C ALA A 139 -18.72 -14.98 0.12
N PRO A 140 -18.78 -16.02 -0.74
CA PRO A 140 -18.05 -17.26 -0.51
C PRO A 140 -16.52 -17.13 -0.59
N VAL A 141 -15.98 -16.19 -1.38
CA VAL A 141 -14.54 -16.07 -1.68
C VAL A 141 -13.87 -14.93 -0.92
N LEU A 142 -14.69 -14.07 -0.33
CA LEU A 142 -14.33 -12.90 0.46
C LEU A 142 -13.28 -13.18 1.55
N PRO A 143 -13.35 -14.26 2.35
CA PRO A 143 -12.34 -14.56 3.36
C PRO A 143 -10.93 -14.70 2.77
N ALA A 144 -10.78 -15.40 1.66
CA ALA A 144 -9.48 -15.58 1.00
C ALA A 144 -8.93 -14.27 0.41
N ILE A 145 -9.78 -13.43 -0.17
CA ILE A 145 -9.38 -12.12 -0.73
C ILE A 145 -8.88 -11.20 0.39
N VAL A 146 -9.61 -11.14 1.51
CA VAL A 146 -9.22 -10.34 2.66
C VAL A 146 -7.94 -10.87 3.30
N ALA A 147 -7.83 -12.20 3.46
CA ALA A 147 -6.62 -12.85 3.95
C ALA A 147 -5.38 -12.54 3.08
N TRP A 148 -5.54 -12.50 1.75
CA TRP A 148 -4.49 -12.03 0.85
C TRP A 148 -4.07 -10.58 1.15
N GLY A 149 -5.04 -9.68 1.30
CA GLY A 149 -4.81 -8.28 1.66
C GLY A 149 -4.12 -8.11 3.01
N VAL A 150 -4.46 -8.96 4.00
CA VAL A 150 -3.79 -9.00 5.31
C VAL A 150 -2.32 -9.33 5.13
N GLY A 151 -1.99 -10.44 4.45
CA GLY A 151 -0.60 -10.83 4.22
C GLY A 151 0.22 -9.76 3.50
N TRP A 152 -0.40 -9.10 2.53
CA TRP A 152 0.18 -7.95 1.82
C TRP A 152 0.46 -6.77 2.75
N CYS A 153 -0.52 -6.34 3.55
CA CYS A 153 -0.38 -5.19 4.45
C CYS A 153 0.67 -5.45 5.55
N VAL A 154 0.67 -6.63 6.15
CA VAL A 154 1.67 -7.00 7.16
C VAL A 154 3.07 -7.01 6.55
N ALA A 155 3.23 -7.54 5.34
CA ALA A 155 4.50 -7.48 4.61
C ALA A 155 4.93 -6.04 4.31
N MET A 156 3.99 -5.14 4.02
CA MET A 156 4.27 -3.72 3.78
C MET A 156 4.74 -2.98 5.04
N LEU A 157 4.10 -3.24 6.18
CA LEU A 157 4.39 -2.56 7.44
C LEU A 157 5.72 -2.99 8.06
N THR A 158 6.19 -4.20 7.76
CA THR A 158 7.45 -4.75 8.27
C THR A 158 8.69 -4.35 7.45
N VAL A 159 8.51 -3.61 6.36
CA VAL A 159 9.62 -3.07 5.55
C VAL A 159 10.40 -2.03 6.35
N ARG A 160 11.74 -1.97 6.20
CA ARG A 160 12.55 -0.95 6.89
C ARG A 160 12.59 0.40 6.16
N GLU A 161 12.61 0.39 4.83
CA GLU A 161 12.75 1.58 3.99
C GLU A 161 11.80 1.52 2.79
N TYR A 162 11.06 2.60 2.53
CA TYR A 162 10.13 2.62 1.39
C TYR A 162 10.87 2.89 0.07
N PRO A 163 10.44 2.31 -1.06
CA PRO A 163 11.11 2.51 -2.35
C PRO A 163 11.20 3.99 -2.79
N GLY A 164 10.21 4.80 -2.43
CA GLY A 164 10.25 6.25 -2.68
C GLY A 164 11.31 6.98 -1.87
N GLU A 165 11.62 6.52 -0.65
CA GLU A 165 12.74 7.07 0.16
C GLU A 165 14.09 6.71 -0.47
N ALA A 166 14.24 5.45 -0.91
CA ALA A 166 15.43 5.00 -1.61
C ALA A 166 15.67 5.76 -2.94
N GLY A 167 14.60 6.00 -3.70
CA GLY A 167 14.64 6.77 -4.95
C GLY A 167 14.97 8.24 -4.72
N ALA A 168 14.35 8.87 -3.72
CA ALA A 168 14.65 10.24 -3.33
C ALA A 168 16.12 10.41 -2.87
N ARG A 169 16.66 9.42 -2.15
CA ARG A 169 18.07 9.42 -1.72
C ARG A 169 19.04 9.26 -2.89
N ARG A 170 18.79 8.33 -3.82
CA ARG A 170 19.62 8.17 -5.03
C ARG A 170 19.59 9.44 -5.89
N TRP A 171 18.42 10.07 -6.03
CA TRP A 171 18.28 11.33 -6.76
C TRP A 171 19.11 12.47 -6.15
N LEU A 172 19.09 12.61 -4.81
CA LEU A 172 19.94 13.57 -4.11
C LEU A 172 21.43 13.29 -4.35
N GLN A 173 21.86 12.03 -4.23
CA GLN A 173 23.26 11.65 -4.48
C GLN A 173 23.72 12.00 -5.89
N THR A 174 22.93 11.71 -6.92
CA THR A 174 23.25 12.06 -8.31
C THR A 174 23.37 13.57 -8.51
N LYS A 175 22.51 14.36 -7.84
CA LYS A 175 22.54 15.83 -7.93
C LYS A 175 23.71 16.46 -7.18
N THR A 176 24.14 15.88 -6.06
CA THR A 176 25.28 16.37 -5.27
C THR A 176 26.64 16.00 -5.88
N ILE A 177 26.73 14.86 -6.58
CA ILE A 177 27.97 14.41 -7.24
C ILE A 177 28.15 15.09 -8.62
N GLY A 178 27.06 15.53 -9.26
CA GLY A 178 27.09 16.22 -10.56
C GLY A 178 27.32 17.73 -10.50
N THR A 179 27.67 18.27 -9.33
CA THR A 179 28.10 19.65 -9.08
C THR A 179 29.52 19.65 -8.55
#